data_AF-A0A2G6T8M5-F1
#
_entry.id   AF-A0A2G6T8M5-F1
#
_cell.length_a   1.000
_cell.length_b   1.000
_cell.length_c   1.000
_cell.angle_alpha   90.00
_cell.angle_beta   90.00
_cell.angle_gamma   90.00
#
_symmetry.space_group_name_H-M   'P 1'
#
loop_
_entity.id
_entity.type
_entity.pdbx_description
1 polymer ?
#
loop_
_entity_poly.entity_id
_entity_poly.type
_entity_poly.pdbx_seq_one_letter_code
_entity_poly.pdbx_strand_id
1 'polypeptide(L)'
;MIRLLFILFICSTNAIGQTSSGKEYIIDYSVGHYNFGKTGEYEKKEIFKFTINDEDFVLTEFQSISNKYVYNPETLKNDRKVSDTILKFPNNKIAKEEFENLLKQLNQHEDNFNADFLSSKFSTRISEKEILKIAKKNEVKFLFIDDETGKIDDSGKEKIKEIQSLKNFEKYIEDVKPKTDTFMAFSDAWNFARLGYANSTLTDRMDFNSILGQPILKSDNITQIINLNVNLILLKILPKESLLIKEVNFENIKDGYINWFIRNIN
;
A
#
# COMPACT_ATOMS: atom_id res chain seq x y z
N MET A 1 47.91 30.44 -16.24
CA MET A 1 46.82 30.86 -15.33
C MET A 1 45.52 31.21 -16.05
N ILE A 2 45.51 32.06 -17.08
CA ILE A 2 44.28 32.51 -17.77
C ILE A 2 43.46 31.37 -18.39
N ARG A 3 44.11 30.32 -18.94
CA ARG A 3 43.41 29.14 -19.48
C ARG A 3 42.72 28.27 -18.44
N LEU A 4 43.21 28.24 -17.19
CA LEU A 4 42.61 27.45 -16.11
C LEU A 4 41.35 28.14 -15.55
N LEU A 5 41.38 29.48 -15.47
CA LEU A 5 40.24 30.31 -15.10
C LEU A 5 39.09 30.21 -16.12
N PHE A 6 39.40 30.10 -17.42
CA PHE A 6 38.38 29.94 -18.46
C PHE A 6 37.69 28.56 -18.41
N ILE A 7 38.43 27.50 -18.08
CA ILE A 7 37.86 26.15 -17.89
C ILE A 7 36.99 26.12 -16.62
N LEU A 8 37.42 26.75 -15.52
CA LEU A 8 36.60 26.89 -14.31
C LEU A 8 35.33 27.72 -14.55
N PHE A 9 35.39 28.75 -15.40
CA PHE A 9 34.22 29.55 -15.75
C PHE A 9 33.22 28.76 -16.61
N ILE A 10 33.69 28.00 -17.61
CA ILE A 10 32.84 27.15 -18.45
C ILE A 10 32.24 25.96 -17.66
N CYS A 11 32.98 25.42 -16.68
CA CYS A 11 32.45 24.42 -15.75
C CYS A 11 31.43 25.03 -14.76
N SER A 12 31.59 26.30 -14.37
CA SER A 12 30.65 27.00 -13.50
C SER A 12 29.35 27.41 -14.20
N THR A 13 29.37 27.60 -15.52
CA THR A 13 28.16 27.88 -16.31
C THR A 13 27.36 26.63 -16.65
N ASN A 14 27.95 25.43 -16.52
CA ASN A 14 27.23 24.16 -16.65
C ASN A 14 26.57 23.69 -15.33
N ALA A 15 26.71 24.45 -14.24
CA ALA A 15 25.94 24.25 -13.01
C ALA A 15 24.63 25.06 -12.99
N ILE A 16 24.40 25.91 -13.99
CA ILE A 16 23.15 26.66 -14.17
C ILE A 16 22.43 26.07 -15.38
N GLY A 17 21.92 24.86 -15.20
CA GLY A 17 21.23 24.10 -16.25
C GLY A 17 20.22 23.07 -15.74
N GLN A 18 19.96 23.01 -14.44
CA GLN A 18 18.79 22.30 -13.90
C GLN A 18 17.64 23.30 -13.69
N THR A 19 17.14 23.86 -14.79
CA THR A 19 15.73 24.26 -14.77
C THR A 19 14.93 22.96 -14.79
N SER A 20 14.55 22.49 -13.61
CA SER A 20 13.53 21.46 -13.41
C SER A 20 12.21 21.98 -13.99
N SER A 21 12.05 21.92 -15.32
CA SER A 21 10.89 22.45 -16.03
C SER A 21 9.72 21.48 -16.07
N GLY A 22 9.62 20.61 -15.06
CA GLY A 22 8.44 19.83 -14.74
C GLY A 22 8.54 19.44 -13.27
N LYS A 23 7.65 19.97 -12.42
CA LYS A 23 7.52 19.50 -11.04
C LYS A 23 6.82 18.14 -11.10
N GLU A 24 7.60 17.09 -11.37
CA GLU A 24 7.10 15.72 -11.45
C GLU A 24 7.21 15.05 -10.09
N TYR A 25 6.13 14.41 -9.65
CA TYR A 25 6.10 13.53 -8.49
C TYR A 25 5.92 12.10 -8.93
N ILE A 26 6.58 11.19 -8.22
CA ILE A 26 6.52 9.76 -8.49
C ILE A 26 6.06 9.06 -7.23
N ILE A 27 5.03 8.22 -7.37
CA ILE A 27 4.75 7.16 -6.41
C ILE A 27 5.25 5.85 -7.03
N ASP A 28 6.23 5.22 -6.39
CA ASP A 28 6.73 3.87 -6.75
C ASP A 28 6.28 2.90 -5.66
N TYR A 29 5.42 1.95 -6.04
CA TYR A 29 4.99 0.86 -5.18
C TYR A 29 5.59 -0.44 -5.66
N SER A 30 6.12 -1.23 -4.73
CA SER A 30 6.57 -2.59 -5.01
C SER A 30 5.95 -3.58 -4.04
N VAL A 31 5.78 -4.81 -4.49
CA VAL A 31 5.52 -5.97 -3.64
C VAL A 31 6.27 -7.15 -4.23
N GLY A 32 6.93 -7.92 -3.38
CA GLY A 32 7.68 -9.08 -3.82
C GLY A 32 7.85 -10.13 -2.75
N HIS A 33 8.33 -11.29 -3.21
CA HIS A 33 8.46 -12.49 -2.41
C HIS A 33 9.76 -13.20 -2.75
N TYR A 34 10.33 -13.89 -1.77
CA TYR A 34 11.47 -14.76 -2.01
C TYR A 34 11.04 -15.95 -2.87
N ASN A 35 11.87 -16.34 -3.83
CA ASN A 35 11.47 -17.32 -4.82
C ASN A 35 11.72 -18.78 -4.45
N PHE A 36 12.44 -19.03 -3.35
CA PHE A 36 12.73 -20.36 -2.79
C PHE A 36 13.18 -21.38 -3.86
N GLY A 37 14.00 -20.95 -4.82
CA GLY A 37 14.52 -21.82 -5.87
C GLY A 37 13.45 -22.33 -6.85
N LYS A 38 12.41 -21.54 -7.11
CA LYS A 38 11.38 -21.87 -8.10
C LYS A 38 11.29 -20.78 -9.16
N THR A 39 10.85 -21.20 -10.35
CA THR A 39 10.49 -20.28 -11.44
C THR A 39 9.09 -19.74 -11.19
N GLY A 40 8.91 -18.43 -11.36
CA GLY A 40 7.64 -17.78 -11.01
C GLY A 40 7.72 -16.26 -11.05
N GLU A 41 6.56 -15.65 -10.85
CA GLU A 41 6.40 -14.21 -10.65
C GLU A 41 6.65 -13.90 -9.17
N TYR A 42 7.64 -13.05 -8.89
CA TYR A 42 8.10 -12.79 -7.52
C TYR A 42 8.17 -11.32 -7.16
N GLU A 43 7.95 -10.42 -8.10
CA GLU A 43 7.94 -8.99 -7.84
C GLU A 43 6.96 -8.31 -8.79
N LYS A 44 6.10 -7.47 -8.24
CA LYS A 44 5.25 -6.55 -8.98
C LYS A 44 5.61 -5.13 -8.57
N LYS A 45 5.60 -4.23 -9.54
CA LYS A 45 5.77 -2.80 -9.30
C LYS A 45 4.70 -2.00 -9.98
N GLU A 46 4.38 -0.86 -9.39
CA GLU A 46 3.54 0.16 -9.96
C GLU A 46 4.23 1.51 -9.85
N ILE A 47 4.31 2.24 -10.96
CA ILE A 47 4.90 3.58 -10.99
C ILE A 47 3.82 4.54 -11.46
N PHE A 48 3.55 5.56 -10.66
CA PHE A 48 2.61 6.64 -10.95
C PHE A 48 3.39 7.93 -11.09
N LYS A 49 3.28 8.60 -12.25
CA LYS A 49 3.91 9.91 -12.46
C LYS A 49 2.86 11.00 -12.52
N PHE A 50 3.06 12.02 -11.71
CA PHE A 50 2.21 13.19 -11.64
C PHE A 50 2.98 14.41 -12.08
N THR A 51 2.42 15.21 -12.97
CA THR A 51 2.98 16.52 -13.32
C THR A 51 2.07 17.62 -12.79
N ILE A 52 2.67 18.70 -12.28
CA ILE A 52 1.92 19.91 -11.95
C ILE A 52 1.68 20.73 -13.23
N ASN A 53 0.41 21.00 -13.50
CA ASN A 53 -0.02 22.10 -14.36
C ASN A 53 -0.53 23.25 -13.46
N ASP A 54 -0.68 24.46 -13.98
CA ASP A 54 -0.88 25.69 -13.19
C ASP A 54 -1.90 25.59 -12.03
N GLU A 55 -2.97 24.81 -12.20
CA GLU A 55 -4.03 24.61 -11.19
C GLU A 55 -4.25 23.16 -10.74
N ASP A 56 -3.76 22.17 -11.49
CA ASP A 56 -4.06 20.74 -11.28
C ASP A 56 -2.79 19.90 -11.23
N PHE A 57 -2.80 18.85 -10.42
CA PHE A 57 -1.90 17.71 -10.65
C PHE A 57 -2.53 16.80 -11.69
N VAL A 58 -1.71 16.24 -12.57
CA VAL A 58 -2.18 15.31 -13.60
C VAL A 58 -1.41 14.01 -13.47
N LEU A 59 -2.12 12.90 -13.26
CA LEU A 59 -1.54 11.57 -13.42
C LEU A 59 -1.30 11.33 -14.91
N THR A 60 -0.07 11.58 -15.35
CA THR A 60 0.32 11.49 -16.76
C THR A 60 0.66 10.07 -17.13
N GLU A 61 1.20 9.28 -16.19
CA GLU A 61 1.72 7.95 -16.47
C GLU A 61 1.37 6.96 -15.35
N PHE A 62 0.90 5.78 -15.73
CA PHE A 62 0.77 4.62 -14.85
C PHE A 62 1.44 3.41 -15.50
N GLN A 63 2.50 2.91 -14.86
CA GLN A 63 3.18 1.68 -15.25
C GLN A 63 2.84 0.56 -14.27
N SER A 64 2.58 -0.63 -14.79
CA SER A 64 2.52 -1.88 -14.02
C SER A 64 3.57 -2.83 -14.56
N ILE A 65 4.48 -3.28 -13.71
CA ILE A 65 5.62 -4.13 -14.07
C ILE A 65 5.49 -5.44 -13.31
N SER A 66 5.51 -6.56 -14.02
CA SER A 66 5.63 -7.90 -13.45
C SER A 66 7.01 -8.47 -13.73
N ASN A 67 7.70 -8.91 -12.69
CA ASN A 67 9.02 -9.50 -12.77
C ASN A 67 8.96 -10.99 -12.46
N LYS A 68 9.21 -11.78 -13.51
CA LYS A 68 9.34 -13.23 -13.45
C LYS A 68 10.80 -13.63 -13.38
N TYR A 69 11.13 -14.50 -12.44
CA TYR A 69 12.47 -15.05 -12.29
C TYR A 69 12.46 -16.51 -12.75
N VAL A 70 13.42 -16.87 -13.59
CA VAL A 70 13.64 -18.25 -14.04
C VAL A 70 14.77 -18.85 -13.22
N TYR A 71 14.42 -19.82 -12.40
CA TYR A 71 15.38 -20.57 -11.59
C TYR A 71 15.98 -21.71 -12.40
N ASN A 72 17.31 -21.79 -12.38
CA ASN A 72 18.05 -22.91 -12.95
C ASN A 72 18.50 -23.84 -11.82
N PRO A 73 18.02 -25.09 -11.79
CA PRO A 73 18.40 -26.06 -10.76
C PRO A 73 19.86 -26.51 -10.87
N GLU A 74 20.50 -26.40 -12.03
CA GLU A 74 21.90 -26.80 -12.21
C GLU A 74 22.87 -25.78 -11.59
N THR A 75 22.57 -24.49 -11.73
CA THR A 75 23.39 -23.40 -11.16
C THR A 75 22.93 -22.96 -9.77
N LEU A 76 21.78 -23.48 -9.31
CA LEU A 76 21.07 -23.09 -8.08
C LEU A 76 20.81 -21.57 -8.01
N LYS A 77 20.62 -20.92 -9.16
CA LYS A 77 20.51 -19.46 -9.28
C LYS A 77 19.33 -19.03 -10.12
N ASN A 78 18.95 -17.77 -9.93
CA ASN A 78 18.02 -17.06 -10.79
C ASN A 78 18.79 -16.51 -11.99
N ASP A 79 18.86 -17.30 -13.05
CA ASP A 79 19.72 -16.97 -14.19
C ASP A 79 19.10 -15.91 -15.11
N ARG A 80 17.77 -15.71 -15.03
CA ARG A 80 17.07 -14.74 -15.87
C ARG A 80 15.92 -14.05 -15.15
N LYS A 81 15.89 -12.72 -15.27
CA LYS A 81 14.73 -11.87 -14.99
C LYS A 81 14.02 -11.53 -16.30
N VAL A 82 12.72 -11.78 -16.36
CA VAL A 82 11.84 -11.36 -17.46
C VAL A 82 10.86 -10.35 -16.88
N SER A 83 10.78 -9.18 -17.51
CA SER A 83 9.92 -8.09 -17.08
C SER A 83 8.84 -7.84 -18.13
N ASP A 84 7.58 -7.98 -17.71
CA ASP A 84 6.42 -7.61 -18.52
C ASP A 84 5.90 -6.27 -18.01
N THR A 85 5.84 -5.27 -18.90
CA THR A 85 5.42 -3.90 -18.54
C THR A 85 4.15 -3.52 -19.30
N ILE A 86 3.15 -3.07 -18.54
CA ILE A 86 1.94 -2.41 -19.07
C ILE A 86 2.06 -0.92 -18.76
N LEU A 87 1.97 -0.09 -19.79
CA LEU A 87 2.06 1.37 -19.69
C LEU A 87 0.73 2.01 -20.11
N LYS A 88 0.21 2.91 -19.27
CA LYS A 88 -1.02 3.67 -19.52
C LYS A 88 -0.76 5.17 -19.32
N PHE A 89 -1.49 6.00 -20.08
CA PHE A 89 -1.47 7.46 -19.98
C PHE A 89 -2.87 7.98 -19.65
N PRO A 90 -3.33 7.84 -18.39
CA PRO A 90 -4.72 8.10 -18.04
C PRO A 90 -5.09 9.59 -18.15
N ASN A 91 -4.12 10.51 -17.99
CA ASN A 91 -4.34 11.96 -18.00
C ASN A 91 -5.43 12.42 -17.01
N ASN A 92 -5.49 11.75 -15.84
CA ASN A 92 -6.48 12.03 -14.82
C ASN A 92 -6.06 13.29 -14.05
N LYS A 93 -6.94 14.28 -14.00
CA LYS A 93 -6.76 15.49 -13.21
C LYS A 93 -7.08 15.26 -11.74
N ILE A 94 -6.24 15.80 -10.89
CA ILE A 94 -6.34 15.76 -9.43
C ILE A 94 -6.26 17.22 -8.96
N ALA A 95 -7.26 17.64 -8.20
CA ALA A 95 -7.27 18.99 -7.64
C ALA A 95 -5.99 19.20 -6.82
N LYS A 96 -5.35 20.35 -7.00
CA LYS A 96 -4.10 20.70 -6.30
C LYS A 96 -4.19 20.53 -4.79
N GLU A 97 -5.32 20.92 -4.20
CA GLU A 97 -5.57 20.75 -2.77
C GLU A 97 -5.50 19.29 -2.31
N GLU A 98 -6.02 18.33 -3.08
CA GLU A 98 -5.98 16.90 -2.70
C GLU A 98 -4.54 16.37 -2.68
N PHE A 99 -3.72 16.73 -3.66
CA PHE A 99 -2.33 16.28 -3.71
C PHE A 99 -1.45 17.02 -2.69
N GLU A 100 -1.65 18.32 -2.49
CA GLU A 100 -0.98 19.06 -1.42
C GLU A 100 -1.37 18.54 -0.04
N ASN A 101 -2.63 18.11 0.14
CA ASN A 101 -3.06 17.44 1.36
C ASN A 101 -2.36 16.09 1.54
N LEU A 102 -2.09 15.32 0.48
CA LEU A 102 -1.27 14.10 0.57
C LEU A 102 0.11 14.42 1.18
N LEU A 103 0.82 15.40 0.59
CA LEU A 103 2.14 15.82 1.04
C LEU A 103 2.13 16.30 2.50
N LYS A 104 1.08 17.01 2.90
CA LYS A 104 0.88 17.46 4.27
C LYS A 104 0.65 16.29 5.23
N GLN A 105 -0.26 15.37 4.90
CA GLN A 105 -0.66 14.27 5.79
C GLN A 105 0.46 13.24 6.01
N LEU A 106 1.35 13.04 5.02
CA LEU A 106 2.48 12.09 5.12
C LEU A 106 3.41 12.35 6.32
N ASN A 107 3.49 13.61 6.78
CA ASN A 107 4.34 14.03 7.88
C ASN A 107 3.56 14.42 9.15
N GLN A 108 2.27 14.09 9.22
CA GLN A 108 1.40 14.39 10.36
C GLN A 108 1.02 13.12 11.10
N HIS A 109 1.13 13.16 12.43
CA HIS A 109 0.58 12.12 13.29
C HIS A 109 -0.89 12.40 13.57
N GLU A 110 -1.73 11.40 13.35
CA GLU A 110 -3.16 11.46 13.61
C GLU A 110 -3.56 10.18 14.36
N ASP A 111 -4.36 10.31 15.42
CA ASP A 111 -4.89 9.14 16.12
C ASP A 111 -6.13 8.60 15.40
N ASN A 112 -5.96 8.22 14.13
CA ASN A 112 -7.03 7.71 13.27
C ASN A 112 -6.92 6.20 13.00
N PHE A 113 -6.01 5.50 13.67
CA PHE A 113 -5.99 4.04 13.73
C PHE A 113 -6.72 3.58 15.00
N ASN A 114 -8.04 3.73 14.99
CA ASN A 114 -8.95 3.36 16.07
C ASN A 114 -10.27 2.79 15.50
N ALA A 115 -11.06 2.16 16.37
CA ALA A 115 -12.29 1.47 15.98
C ALA A 115 -13.34 2.39 15.33
N ASP A 116 -13.55 3.58 15.89
CA ASP A 116 -14.54 4.53 15.40
C ASP A 116 -14.19 5.02 13.99
N PHE A 117 -12.94 5.42 13.79
CA PHE A 117 -12.47 5.88 12.48
C PHE A 117 -12.60 4.76 11.45
N LEU A 118 -12.08 3.56 11.74
CA LEU A 118 -12.04 2.45 10.79
C LEU A 118 -13.43 1.92 10.45
N SER A 119 -14.30 1.75 11.44
CA SER A 119 -15.67 1.30 11.20
C SER A 119 -16.48 2.33 10.39
N SER A 120 -16.22 3.63 10.56
CA SER A 120 -16.84 4.69 9.75
C SER A 120 -16.48 4.64 8.26
N LYS A 121 -15.39 3.93 7.88
CA LYS A 121 -14.94 3.80 6.48
C LYS A 121 -15.53 2.60 5.76
N PHE A 122 -16.27 1.73 6.45
CA PHE A 122 -16.92 0.60 5.79
C PHE A 122 -18.02 1.10 4.86
N SER A 123 -17.88 0.77 3.58
CA SER A 123 -18.84 1.16 2.54
C SER A 123 -20.22 0.52 2.76
N THR A 124 -20.23 -0.65 3.40
CA THR A 124 -21.39 -1.47 3.66
C THR A 124 -21.25 -2.21 4.98
N ARG A 125 -22.37 -2.53 5.62
CA ARG A 125 -22.38 -3.44 6.76
C ARG A 125 -21.89 -4.82 6.31
N ILE A 126 -21.14 -5.50 7.18
CA ILE A 126 -20.72 -6.89 6.97
C ILE A 126 -21.95 -7.76 6.68
N SER A 127 -21.98 -8.40 5.52
CA SER A 127 -23.06 -9.32 5.15
C SER A 127 -22.77 -10.74 5.63
N GLU A 128 -23.84 -11.51 5.87
CA GLU A 128 -23.74 -12.95 6.16
C GLU A 128 -22.94 -13.69 5.07
N LYS A 129 -23.16 -13.34 3.80
CA LYS A 129 -22.46 -13.93 2.67
C LYS A 129 -20.95 -13.73 2.74
N GLU A 130 -20.48 -12.57 3.19
CA GLU A 130 -19.06 -12.29 3.37
C GLU A 130 -18.47 -13.12 4.51
N ILE A 131 -19.18 -13.19 5.64
CA ILE A 131 -18.79 -14.02 6.79
C ILE A 131 -18.64 -15.48 6.38
N LEU A 132 -19.66 -16.05 5.73
CA LEU A 132 -19.63 -17.45 5.28
C LEU A 132 -18.58 -17.72 4.21
N LYS A 133 -18.29 -16.74 3.34
CA LYS A 133 -17.22 -16.84 2.34
C LYS A 133 -15.86 -16.95 3.02
N ILE A 134 -15.60 -16.12 4.03
CA ILE A 134 -14.35 -16.15 4.81
C ILE A 134 -14.27 -17.42 5.66
N ALA A 135 -15.35 -17.81 6.34
CA ALA A 135 -15.39 -19.05 7.11
C ALA A 135 -15.11 -20.28 6.24
N LYS A 136 -15.68 -20.33 5.02
CA LYS A 136 -15.37 -21.39 4.05
C LYS A 136 -13.90 -21.38 3.63
N LYS A 137 -13.32 -20.21 3.37
CA LYS A 137 -11.90 -20.07 3.00
C LYS A 137 -10.95 -20.60 4.09
N ASN A 138 -11.35 -20.46 5.35
CA ASN A 138 -10.60 -20.95 6.51
C ASN A 138 -11.01 -22.36 6.96
N GLU A 139 -11.85 -23.07 6.19
CA GLU A 139 -12.31 -24.43 6.52
C GLU A 139 -13.08 -24.55 7.85
N VAL A 140 -13.67 -23.44 8.31
CA VAL A 140 -14.40 -23.32 9.60
C VAL A 140 -15.86 -22.93 9.40
N LYS A 141 -16.42 -23.27 8.23
CA LYS A 141 -17.83 -23.02 7.91
C LYS A 141 -18.79 -23.76 8.86
N PHE A 142 -18.36 -24.90 9.41
CA PHE A 142 -19.10 -25.68 10.41
C PHE A 142 -19.40 -24.91 11.70
N LEU A 143 -18.66 -23.82 12.01
CA LEU A 143 -18.95 -22.97 13.16
C LEU A 143 -20.28 -22.21 13.04
N PHE A 144 -20.85 -22.15 11.85
CA PHE A 144 -22.02 -21.34 11.51
C PHE A 144 -23.21 -22.14 10.99
N ILE A 145 -23.00 -23.41 10.66
CA ILE A 145 -23.94 -24.19 9.86
C ILE A 145 -24.05 -25.58 10.47
N ASP A 146 -25.28 -26.06 10.54
CA ASP A 146 -25.62 -27.42 10.90
C ASP A 146 -25.20 -28.39 9.77
N ASP A 147 -24.37 -29.37 10.11
CA ASP A 147 -23.78 -30.31 9.14
C ASP A 147 -24.82 -31.23 8.49
N GLU A 148 -25.96 -31.49 9.14
CA GLU A 148 -27.01 -32.38 8.62
C GLU A 148 -27.89 -31.66 7.59
N THR A 149 -28.22 -30.40 7.85
CA THR A 149 -29.18 -29.62 7.06
C THR A 149 -28.49 -28.64 6.09
N GLY A 150 -27.22 -28.33 6.31
CA GLY A 150 -26.46 -27.33 5.57
C GLY A 150 -26.97 -25.89 5.76
N LYS A 151 -27.85 -25.67 6.76
CA LYS A 151 -28.44 -24.36 7.09
C LYS A 151 -27.75 -23.74 8.30
N ILE A 152 -27.84 -22.41 8.41
CA ILE A 152 -27.33 -21.68 9.57
C ILE A 152 -28.16 -22.05 10.80
N ASP A 153 -27.51 -22.60 11.81
CA ASP A 153 -28.09 -22.96 13.09
C ASP A 153 -28.23 -21.73 14.00
N ASP A 154 -28.80 -21.90 15.19
CA ASP A 154 -29.02 -20.76 16.09
C ASP A 154 -27.69 -20.20 16.64
N SER A 155 -26.68 -21.04 16.88
CA SER A 155 -25.34 -20.60 17.26
C SER A 155 -24.68 -19.78 16.15
N GLY A 156 -24.78 -20.24 14.91
CA GLY A 156 -24.29 -19.53 13.73
C GLY A 156 -24.97 -18.18 13.53
N LYS A 157 -26.30 -18.09 13.72
CA LYS A 157 -27.04 -16.82 13.66
C LYS A 157 -26.55 -15.83 14.71
N GLU A 158 -26.27 -16.29 15.94
CA GLU A 158 -25.73 -15.45 17.00
C GLU A 158 -24.34 -14.92 16.63
N LYS A 159 -23.41 -15.80 16.24
CA LYS A 159 -22.06 -15.41 15.80
C LYS A 159 -22.09 -14.42 14.64
N ILE A 160 -22.97 -14.64 13.65
CA ILE A 160 -23.16 -13.72 12.53
C ILE A 160 -23.60 -12.34 13.06
N LYS A 161 -24.58 -12.28 13.97
CA LYS A 161 -25.02 -11.01 14.55
C LYS A 161 -23.89 -10.30 15.30
N GLU A 162 -23.07 -11.01 16.05
CA GLU A 162 -21.93 -10.46 16.79
C GLU A 162 -20.86 -9.88 15.87
N ILE A 163 -20.52 -10.59 14.79
CA ILE A 163 -19.61 -10.08 13.77
C ILE A 163 -20.21 -8.82 13.12
N GLN A 164 -21.50 -8.86 12.76
CA GLN A 164 -22.20 -7.75 12.13
C GLN A 164 -22.39 -6.53 13.03
N SER A 165 -22.32 -6.69 14.36
CA SER A 165 -22.34 -5.60 15.34
C SER A 165 -20.94 -5.16 15.75
N LEU A 166 -19.89 -5.68 15.09
CA LEU A 166 -18.49 -5.35 15.40
C LEU A 166 -18.10 -5.65 16.87
N LYS A 167 -18.65 -6.74 17.44
CA LYS A 167 -18.30 -7.17 18.80
C LYS A 167 -16.79 -7.38 18.94
N ASN A 168 -16.16 -6.74 19.92
CA ASN A 168 -14.71 -6.76 20.16
C ASN A 168 -13.86 -6.17 19.02
N PHE A 169 -14.43 -5.34 18.14
CA PHE A 169 -13.67 -4.72 17.06
C PHE A 169 -12.54 -3.81 17.59
N GLU A 170 -12.74 -3.11 18.70
CA GLU A 170 -11.69 -2.32 19.36
C GLU A 170 -10.46 -3.17 19.71
N LYS A 171 -10.67 -4.33 20.35
CA LYS A 171 -9.60 -5.28 20.66
C LYS A 171 -8.88 -5.78 19.39
N TYR A 172 -9.62 -6.09 18.33
CA TYR A 172 -9.02 -6.45 17.04
C TYR A 172 -8.14 -5.32 16.49
N ILE A 173 -8.61 -4.06 16.55
CA ILE A 173 -7.84 -2.91 16.10
C ILE A 173 -6.56 -2.73 16.93
N GLU A 174 -6.63 -2.92 18.25
CA GLU A 174 -5.44 -2.92 19.12
C GLU A 174 -4.43 -4.02 18.73
N ASP A 175 -4.90 -5.24 18.46
CA ASP A 175 -4.05 -6.37 18.08
C ASP A 175 -3.31 -6.16 16.75
N VAL A 176 -3.95 -5.48 15.79
CA VAL A 176 -3.37 -5.22 14.47
C VAL A 176 -2.74 -3.83 14.34
N LYS A 177 -2.86 -2.97 15.35
CA LYS A 177 -2.27 -1.62 15.34
C LYS A 177 -0.76 -1.74 15.23
N PRO A 178 -0.13 -1.09 14.24
CA PRO A 178 1.31 -1.18 14.08
C PRO A 178 2.05 -0.53 15.23
N LYS A 179 3.12 -1.21 15.66
CA LYS A 179 3.97 -0.77 16.75
C LYS A 179 4.98 0.26 16.25
N THR A 180 4.88 1.48 16.76
CA THR A 180 5.69 2.61 16.29
C THR A 180 7.14 2.57 16.72
N ASP A 181 7.49 1.69 17.65
CA ASP A 181 8.81 1.46 18.23
C ASP A 181 9.58 0.27 17.62
N THR A 182 8.93 -0.53 16.76
CA THR A 182 9.57 -1.69 16.13
C THR A 182 9.84 -1.46 14.65
N PHE A 183 11.11 -1.48 14.24
CA PHE A 183 11.48 -1.49 12.82
C PHE A 183 11.80 -2.92 12.37
N MET A 184 11.22 -3.36 11.27
CA MET A 184 11.54 -4.66 10.68
C MET A 184 12.49 -4.44 9.50
N ALA A 185 13.66 -5.08 9.52
CA ALA A 185 14.63 -5.03 8.43
C ALA A 185 14.38 -6.17 7.44
N PHE A 186 14.44 -5.88 6.14
CA PHE A 186 14.25 -6.90 5.09
C PHE A 186 15.22 -6.71 3.92
N SER A 187 15.50 -7.82 3.23
CA SER A 187 16.17 -7.87 1.93
C SER A 187 15.16 -8.18 0.83
N ASP A 188 15.25 -7.47 -0.30
CA ASP A 188 14.48 -7.63 -1.55
C ASP A 188 13.06 -7.01 -1.60
N ALA A 189 12.49 -6.95 -2.82
CA ALA A 189 11.26 -6.25 -3.22
C ALA A 189 10.15 -6.35 -2.17
N TRP A 190 10.00 -5.29 -1.38
CA TRP A 190 9.20 -5.25 -0.17
C TRP A 190 7.87 -4.58 -0.48
N ASN A 191 6.78 -5.02 0.18
CA ASN A 191 5.47 -4.38 0.18
C ASN A 191 5.55 -2.94 0.76
N PHE A 192 5.98 -1.98 -0.06
CA PHE A 192 6.14 -0.57 0.31
C PHE A 192 5.87 0.33 -0.90
N ALA A 193 5.51 1.58 -0.64
CA ALA A 193 5.50 2.66 -1.61
C ALA A 193 6.48 3.77 -1.21
N ARG A 194 6.96 4.53 -2.20
CA ARG A 194 7.74 5.76 -2.00
C ARG A 194 7.10 6.87 -2.79
N LEU A 195 6.87 8.01 -2.15
CA LEU A 195 6.54 9.26 -2.81
C LEU A 195 7.80 10.13 -2.84
N GLY A 196 8.14 10.66 -4.00
CA GLY A 196 9.26 11.58 -4.13
C GLY A 196 9.13 12.51 -5.33
N TYR A 197 9.93 13.56 -5.33
CA TYR A 197 10.15 14.36 -6.53
C TYR A 197 11.00 13.59 -7.53
N ALA A 198 10.69 13.71 -8.82
CA ALA A 198 11.56 13.19 -9.87
C ALA A 198 12.97 13.77 -9.69
N ASN A 199 13.96 12.89 -9.53
CA ASN A 199 15.38 13.19 -9.27
C ASN A 199 15.74 13.65 -7.84
N SER A 200 14.84 13.53 -6.87
CA SER A 200 15.17 13.72 -5.44
C SER A 200 15.55 12.39 -4.77
N THR A 201 16.55 12.42 -3.90
CA THR A 201 16.86 11.32 -2.98
C THR A 201 16.00 11.34 -1.72
N LEU A 202 15.34 12.46 -1.43
CA LEU A 202 14.35 12.59 -0.36
C LEU A 202 13.02 12.03 -0.86
N THR A 203 12.57 10.97 -0.20
CA THR A 203 11.29 10.31 -0.47
C THR A 203 10.57 10.03 0.83
N ASP A 204 9.27 10.33 0.91
CA ASP A 204 8.42 9.80 1.96
C ASP A 204 8.16 8.33 1.65
N ARG A 205 8.43 7.45 2.61
CA ARG A 205 8.21 6.01 2.44
C ARG A 205 6.90 5.62 3.11
N MET A 206 6.21 4.62 2.57
CA MET A 206 5.01 3.99 3.12
C MET A 206 5.20 2.48 3.12
N ASP A 207 4.97 1.80 4.23
CA ASP A 207 5.19 0.36 4.42
C ASP A 207 3.87 -0.36 4.65
N PHE A 208 3.65 -1.47 3.94
CA PHE A 208 2.39 -2.21 3.94
C PHE A 208 2.53 -3.61 4.55
N ASN A 209 3.52 -3.82 5.43
CA ASN A 209 3.63 -5.08 6.18
C ASN A 209 2.53 -5.27 7.22
N SER A 210 1.99 -4.17 7.74
CA SER A 210 0.79 -4.18 8.56
C SER A 210 -0.44 -3.89 7.72
N ILE A 211 -1.61 -4.31 8.22
CA ILE A 211 -2.88 -4.04 7.56
C ILE A 211 -3.08 -2.53 7.29
N LEU A 212 -3.54 -2.21 6.09
CA LEU A 212 -3.68 -0.85 5.53
C LEU A 212 -2.38 -0.06 5.33
N GLY A 213 -1.22 -0.59 5.72
CA GLY A 213 0.07 0.09 5.67
C GLY A 213 0.13 1.50 6.29
N GLN A 214 1.33 2.07 6.32
CA GLN A 214 1.62 3.31 7.02
C GLN A 214 2.74 4.10 6.38
N PRO A 215 2.71 5.45 6.40
CA PRO A 215 3.90 6.24 6.15
C PRO A 215 4.99 5.92 7.20
N ILE A 216 6.16 5.49 6.71
CA ILE A 216 7.36 5.25 7.48
C ILE A 216 8.42 6.29 7.09
N LEU A 217 8.83 7.07 8.10
CA LEU A 217 10.04 7.89 8.22
C LEU A 217 10.02 9.33 7.69
N LYS A 218 10.24 10.24 8.65
CA LYS A 218 11.03 11.47 8.47
C LYS A 218 12.51 11.06 8.36
N SER A 219 13.27 11.65 7.42
CA SER A 219 14.67 11.28 7.12
C SER A 219 15.64 11.28 8.31
N ASP A 220 15.26 11.91 9.43
CA ASP A 220 16.17 12.23 10.52
C ASP A 220 15.86 11.51 11.84
N ASN A 221 14.71 10.81 11.96
CA ASN A 221 14.31 10.07 13.17
C ASN A 221 13.60 8.76 12.80
N ILE A 222 14.01 7.65 13.44
CA ILE A 222 13.38 6.32 13.30
C ILE A 222 12.09 6.28 14.12
N THR A 223 11.11 7.13 13.78
CA THR A 223 9.79 7.13 14.41
C THR A 223 8.76 6.89 13.33
N GLN A 224 7.98 5.82 13.49
CA GLN A 224 6.86 5.53 12.59
C GLN A 224 5.69 6.43 12.95
N ILE A 225 5.04 7.00 11.93
CA ILE A 225 3.89 7.89 12.08
C ILE A 225 2.68 7.19 11.46
N ILE A 226 1.64 7.00 12.26
CA ILE A 226 0.38 6.44 11.76
C ILE A 226 -0.53 7.59 11.34
N ASN A 227 -0.98 7.57 10.08
CA ASN A 227 -2.00 8.49 9.59
C ASN A 227 -2.76 7.90 8.39
N LEU A 228 -3.94 7.35 8.65
CA LEU A 228 -4.81 6.74 7.63
C LEU A 228 -5.50 7.75 6.70
N ASN A 229 -5.38 9.06 6.94
CA ASN A 229 -5.83 10.07 5.98
C ASN A 229 -5.03 9.98 4.66
N VAL A 230 -3.77 9.56 4.73
CA VAL A 230 -2.94 9.28 3.54
C VAL A 230 -3.64 8.25 2.65
N ASN A 231 -4.13 7.15 3.23
CA ASN A 231 -4.83 6.09 2.51
C ASN A 231 -6.11 6.59 1.83
N LEU A 232 -6.88 7.45 2.52
CA LEU A 232 -8.08 8.06 1.94
C LEU A 232 -7.77 8.89 0.71
N ILE A 233 -6.65 9.62 0.71
CA ILE A 233 -6.23 10.44 -0.43
C ILE A 233 -5.72 9.54 -1.56
N LEU A 234 -4.90 8.53 -1.26
CA LEU A 234 -4.44 7.56 -2.25
C LEU A 234 -5.60 6.86 -2.97
N LEU A 235 -6.65 6.46 -2.23
CA LEU A 235 -7.89 5.88 -2.78
C LEU A 235 -8.62 6.78 -3.78
N LYS A 236 -8.44 8.11 -3.71
CA LYS A 236 -9.04 9.07 -4.63
C LYS A 236 -8.18 9.34 -5.86
N ILE A 237 -6.86 9.44 -5.68
CA ILE A 237 -5.97 9.95 -6.74
C ILE A 237 -5.39 8.85 -7.63
N LEU A 238 -5.36 7.60 -7.16
CA LEU A 238 -4.79 6.48 -7.90
C LEU A 238 -5.85 5.70 -8.71
N PRO A 239 -5.45 5.03 -9.81
CA PRO A 239 -6.33 4.17 -10.59
C PRO A 239 -6.90 3.02 -9.74
N LYS A 240 -8.20 2.73 -9.87
CA LYS A 240 -8.89 1.71 -9.06
C LYS A 240 -8.35 0.28 -9.22
N GLU A 241 -7.73 -0.02 -10.37
CA GLU A 241 -7.15 -1.33 -10.65
C GLU A 241 -5.78 -1.56 -9.98
N SER A 242 -5.16 -0.50 -9.44
CA SER A 242 -3.84 -0.54 -8.83
C SER A 242 -3.74 -1.56 -7.70
N LEU A 243 -2.58 -2.22 -7.61
CA LEU A 243 -2.18 -3.04 -6.47
C LEU A 243 -2.06 -2.21 -5.20
N LEU A 244 -1.42 -1.03 -5.25
CA LEU A 244 -1.34 -0.13 -4.10
C LEU A 244 -2.73 0.22 -3.56
N ILE A 245 -3.70 0.50 -4.45
CA ILE A 245 -5.10 0.74 -4.05
C ILE A 245 -5.69 -0.43 -3.26
N LYS A 246 -5.36 -1.68 -3.62
CA LYS A 246 -5.83 -2.86 -2.90
C LYS A 246 -5.25 -2.93 -1.50
N GLU A 247 -3.99 -2.53 -1.28
CA GLU A 247 -3.36 -2.55 0.03
C GLU A 247 -3.97 -1.51 0.99
N VAL A 248 -4.21 -0.29 0.50
CA VAL A 248 -4.75 0.82 1.33
C VAL A 248 -6.27 0.77 1.53
N ASN A 249 -6.95 -0.24 0.97
CA ASN A 249 -8.40 -0.35 1.03
C ASN A 249 -8.89 -0.78 2.41
N PHE A 250 -9.72 0.05 3.04
CA PHE A 250 -10.32 -0.18 4.36
C PHE A 250 -11.16 -1.46 4.45
N GLU A 251 -11.64 -2.01 3.33
CA GLU A 251 -12.31 -3.32 3.32
C GLU A 251 -11.38 -4.47 3.76
N ASN A 252 -10.06 -4.31 3.67
CA ASN A 252 -9.10 -5.30 4.19
C ASN A 252 -9.24 -5.47 5.73
N ILE A 253 -9.54 -4.39 6.46
CA ILE A 253 -9.79 -4.43 7.91
C ILE A 253 -11.01 -5.29 8.22
N LYS A 254 -12.03 -5.22 7.38
CA LYS A 254 -13.27 -6.00 7.52
C LYS A 254 -12.99 -7.50 7.40
N ASP A 255 -12.26 -7.90 6.37
CA ASP A 255 -11.87 -9.31 6.16
C ASP A 255 -10.96 -9.80 7.29
N GLY A 256 -9.99 -8.98 7.70
CA GLY A 256 -9.10 -9.28 8.83
C GLY A 256 -9.86 -9.44 10.15
N TYR A 257 -10.83 -8.57 10.42
CA TYR A 257 -11.69 -8.64 11.60
C TYR A 257 -12.50 -9.93 11.64
N ILE A 258 -13.14 -10.31 10.53
CA ILE A 258 -13.93 -11.55 10.46
C ILE A 258 -13.03 -12.76 10.75
N ASN A 259 -11.83 -12.80 10.16
CA ASN A 259 -10.85 -13.86 10.43
C ASN A 259 -10.42 -13.90 11.91
N TRP A 260 -10.08 -12.73 12.47
CA TRP A 260 -9.68 -12.61 13.87
C TRP A 260 -10.81 -13.05 14.80
N PHE A 261 -12.03 -12.59 14.55
CA PHE A 261 -13.19 -12.93 15.37
C PHE A 261 -13.38 -14.43 15.39
N ILE A 262 -13.45 -15.08 14.22
CA ILE A 262 -13.62 -16.54 14.09
C ILE A 262 -12.56 -17.32 14.87
N ARG A 263 -11.30 -16.89 14.83
CA ARG A 263 -10.20 -17.54 15.57
C ARG A 263 -10.27 -17.34 17.09
N ASN A 264 -11.02 -16.34 17.54
CA ASN A 264 -11.20 -16.00 18.95
C ASN A 264 -12.60 -16.35 19.47
N ILE A 265 -13.41 -17.09 18.70
CA ILE A 265 -14.62 -17.74 19.19
C ILE A 265 -14.16 -18.95 20.01
N ASN A 266 -13.89 -18.72 21.30
CA ASN A 266 -13.82 -19.78 22.30
C ASN A 266 -15.22 -20.08 22.83
#